data_AF-A0A4U2G9Z6-F1
#
_entry.id   AF-A0A4U2G9Z6-F1
#
_cell.length_a   1.000
_cell.length_b   1.000
_cell.length_c   1.000
_cell.angle_alpha   90.00
_cell.angle_beta   90.00
_cell.angle_gamma   90.00
#
_symmetry.space_group_name_H-M   'P 1'
#
loop_
_entity.id
_entity.type
_entity.pdbx_description
1 polymer ?
#
loop_
_entity_poly.entity_id
_entity_poly.type
_entity_poly.pdbx_seq_one_letter_code
_entity_poly.pdbx_strand_id
1 'polypeptide(L)'
;YDLFHVVAKFGREVMDRVRVDQANKLKQDKKARQWVKRSRWVLLKNRGNLNPRQDSYLTEILNINKDLMTTYILGAQLKELWYCESEAHAKGLWEAWWAQVQESG
;
A
#
# COMPACT_ATOMS: atom_id res chain seq x y z
N TYR A 1 -4.76 18.83 -15.78
CA TYR A 1 -4.98 18.21 -14.46
C TYR A 1 -3.77 18.59 -13.61
N ASP A 2 -3.96 19.23 -12.46
CA ASP A 2 -2.85 19.50 -11.51
C ASP A 2 -2.62 18.29 -10.59
N LEU A 3 -1.56 18.36 -9.76
CA LEU A 3 -1.20 17.30 -8.81
C LEU A 3 -2.36 16.96 -7.86
N PHE A 4 -3.07 17.97 -7.35
CA PHE A 4 -4.18 17.76 -6.43
C PHE A 4 -5.29 16.91 -7.07
N HIS A 5 -5.66 17.23 -8.30
CA HIS A 5 -6.71 16.50 -9.01
C HIS A 5 -6.30 15.06 -9.33
N VAL A 6 -5.03 14.80 -9.67
CA VAL A 6 -4.54 13.43 -9.91
C VAL A 6 -4.53 12.62 -8.62
N VAL A 7 -4.02 13.18 -7.52
CA VAL A 7 -4.02 12.51 -6.22
C VAL A 7 -5.44 12.23 -5.73
N ALA A 8 -6.36 13.17 -5.89
CA ALA A 8 -7.76 12.99 -5.55
C ALA A 8 -8.41 11.89 -6.40
N LYS A 9 -8.12 11.84 -7.71
CA LYS A 9 -8.61 10.79 -8.61
C LYS A 9 -8.07 9.42 -8.24
N PHE A 10 -6.76 9.29 -8.01
CA PHE A 10 -6.13 8.03 -7.56
C PHE A 10 -6.72 7.56 -6.23
N GLY A 11 -6.94 8.49 -5.30
CA GLY A 11 -7.61 8.21 -4.02
C GLY A 11 -8.98 7.57 -4.20
N ARG A 12 -9.84 8.18 -5.03
CA ARG A 12 -11.22 7.70 -5.24
C ARG A 12 -11.32 6.45 -6.10
N GLU A 13 -10.54 6.37 -7.18
CA GLU A 13 -10.71 5.31 -8.19
C GLU A 13 -9.87 4.06 -7.88
N VAL A 14 -8.72 4.22 -7.22
CA VAL A 14 -7.79 3.11 -6.97
C VAL A 14 -7.75 2.76 -5.49
N MET A 15 -7.38 3.71 -4.63
CA MET A 15 -7.18 3.43 -3.20
C MET A 15 -8.46 2.96 -2.52
N ASP A 16 -9.59 3.61 -2.78
CA ASP A 16 -10.85 3.24 -2.16
C ASP A 16 -11.32 1.85 -2.61
N ARG A 17 -11.10 1.48 -3.88
CA ARG A 17 -11.42 0.14 -4.36
C ARG A 17 -10.59 -0.93 -3.66
N VAL A 18 -9.27 -0.73 -3.57
CA VAL A 18 -8.38 -1.66 -2.88
C VAL A 18 -8.77 -1.80 -1.40
N ARG A 19 -9.07 -0.69 -0.71
CA ARG A 19 -9.53 -0.73 0.70
C ARG A 19 -10.81 -1.55 0.86
N VAL A 20 -11.79 -1.35 -0.01
CA VAL A 20 -13.06 -2.10 0.02
C VAL A 20 -12.80 -3.58 -0.23
N ASP A 21 -11.97 -3.92 -1.22
CA ASP A 21 -11.66 -5.30 -1.56
C ASP A 21 -10.91 -6.00 -0.42
N GLN A 22 -9.93 -5.35 0.21
CA GLN A 22 -9.24 -5.90 1.40
C GLN A 22 -10.20 -6.09 2.59
N ALA A 23 -11.08 -5.11 2.85
CA ALA A 23 -12.08 -5.24 3.91
C ALA A 23 -13.06 -6.39 3.65
N ASN A 24 -13.44 -6.60 2.39
CA ASN A 24 -14.32 -7.69 1.97
C ASN A 24 -13.64 -9.07 2.09
N LYS A 25 -12.35 -9.20 1.73
CA LYS A 25 -11.57 -10.44 1.94
C LYS A 25 -11.62 -10.91 3.39
N LEU A 26 -11.61 -9.96 4.34
CA LEU A 26 -11.64 -10.24 5.78
C LEU A 26 -13.06 -10.33 6.36
N LYS A 27 -14.13 -10.11 5.57
CA LYS A 27 -15.50 -9.93 6.09
C LYS A 27 -15.98 -11.10 6.93
N GLN A 28 -15.73 -12.32 6.47
CA GLN A 28 -16.16 -13.55 7.15
C GLN A 28 -15.17 -14.03 8.21
N ASP A 29 -13.89 -13.63 8.12
CA ASP A 29 -12.87 -14.02 9.09
C ASP A 29 -12.82 -13.05 10.28
N LYS A 30 -13.54 -13.39 11.35
CA LYS A 30 -13.54 -12.61 12.59
C LYS A 30 -12.15 -12.53 13.24
N LYS A 31 -11.35 -13.59 13.15
CA LYS A 31 -10.03 -13.67 13.78
C LYS A 31 -9.03 -12.78 13.04
N ALA A 32 -8.96 -12.88 11.72
CA ALA A 32 -8.12 -12.03 10.88
C ALA A 32 -8.51 -10.54 10.98
N ARG A 33 -9.81 -10.21 11.13
CA ARG A 33 -10.22 -8.82 11.42
C ARG A 33 -9.75 -8.33 12.78
N GLN A 34 -9.90 -9.15 13.83
CA GLN A 34 -9.45 -8.77 15.17
C GLN A 34 -7.94 -8.54 15.20
N TRP A 35 -7.22 -9.39 14.49
CA TRP A 35 -5.81 -9.24 14.20
C TRP A 35 -5.52 -7.87 13.59
N VAL A 36 -5.97 -7.58 12.36
CA VAL A 36 -5.70 -6.29 11.69
C VAL A 36 -6.02 -5.09 12.58
N LYS A 37 -7.11 -5.12 13.35
CA LYS A 37 -7.46 -4.02 14.28
C LYS A 37 -6.49 -3.82 15.46
N ARG A 38 -5.80 -4.88 15.90
CA ARG A 38 -4.91 -4.88 17.07
C ARG A 38 -3.42 -4.95 16.69
N SER A 39 -3.10 -4.85 15.40
CA SER A 39 -1.74 -5.01 14.87
C SER A 39 -0.79 -3.84 15.13
N ARG A 40 -1.30 -2.65 15.48
CA ARG A 40 -0.51 -1.39 15.55
C ARG A 40 0.83 -1.55 16.27
N TRP A 41 0.84 -2.11 17.47
CA TRP A 41 2.07 -2.26 18.26
C TRP A 41 3.01 -3.32 17.70
N VAL A 42 2.48 -4.36 17.05
CA VAL A 42 3.29 -5.40 16.41
C VAL A 42 4.03 -4.82 15.20
N LEU A 43 3.38 -3.94 14.44
CA LEU A 43 3.97 -3.26 13.28
C LEU A 43 5.03 -2.20 13.66
N LEU A 44 4.95 -1.62 14.86
CA LEU A 44 5.86 -0.57 15.32
C LEU A 44 7.06 -1.08 16.12
N LYS A 45 7.08 -2.37 16.48
CA LYS A 45 8.19 -2.95 17.25
C LYS A 45 9.34 -3.38 16.36
N ASN A 46 10.56 -3.18 16.84
CA ASN A 46 11.74 -3.80 16.26
C ASN A 46 11.61 -5.33 16.32
N ARG A 47 12.05 -6.03 15.27
CA ARG A 47 11.93 -7.50 15.16
C ARG A 47 12.49 -8.24 16.37
N GLY A 48 13.66 -7.83 16.88
CA GLY A 48 14.27 -8.44 18.07
C GLY A 48 13.47 -8.30 19.38
N ASN A 49 12.46 -7.43 19.42
CA ASN A 49 11.60 -7.20 20.59
C ASN A 49 10.21 -7.87 20.46
N LEU A 50 10.01 -8.68 19.43
CA LEU A 50 8.79 -9.46 19.23
C LEU A 50 8.90 -10.76 20.02
N ASN A 51 7.83 -11.13 20.73
CA ASN A 51 7.72 -12.49 21.25
C ASN A 51 7.30 -13.46 20.12
N PRO A 52 7.47 -14.79 20.29
CA PRO A 52 7.17 -15.76 19.22
C PRO A 52 5.75 -15.67 18.66
N ARG A 53 4.77 -15.35 19.51
CA ARG A 53 3.38 -15.14 19.09
C ARG A 53 3.23 -13.89 18.22
N GLN A 54 3.91 -12.79 18.57
CA GLN A 54 3.90 -11.54 17.83
C GLN A 54 4.62 -11.70 16.49
N ASP A 55 5.71 -12.47 16.43
CA ASP A 55 6.47 -12.69 15.19
C ASP A 55 5.70 -13.52 14.16
N SER A 56 5.13 -14.67 14.58
CA SER A 56 4.24 -15.48 13.73
C SER A 56 3.07 -14.65 13.21
N TYR A 57 2.51 -13.80 14.09
CA TYR A 57 1.39 -12.95 13.78
C TYR A 57 1.76 -11.76 12.86
N LEU A 58 2.97 -11.20 12.97
CA LEU A 58 3.46 -10.10 12.13
C LEU A 58 3.45 -10.53 10.66
N THR A 59 3.90 -11.74 10.35
CA THR A 59 3.91 -12.27 8.98
C THR A 59 2.52 -12.28 8.37
N GLU A 60 1.51 -12.72 9.12
CA GLU A 60 0.11 -12.70 8.67
C GLU A 60 -0.40 -11.28 8.38
N ILE A 61 -0.11 -10.33 9.28
CA ILE A 61 -0.51 -8.93 9.08
C ILE A 61 0.14 -8.34 7.83
N LEU A 62 1.44 -8.57 7.65
CA LEU A 62 2.17 -8.05 6.50
C LEU A 62 1.61 -8.60 5.19
N ASN A 63 1.29 -9.89 5.15
CA ASN A 63 0.68 -10.53 3.99
C ASN A 63 -0.71 -9.93 3.68
N ILE A 64 -1.55 -9.75 4.69
CA ILE A 64 -2.89 -9.12 4.53
C ILE A 64 -2.77 -7.67 4.02
N ASN A 65 -1.74 -6.94 4.44
CA ASN A 65 -1.56 -5.53 4.07
C ASN A 65 -0.79 -5.33 2.77
N LYS A 66 -0.28 -6.38 2.11
CA LYS A 66 0.58 -6.28 0.93
C LYS A 66 -0.05 -5.41 -0.17
N ASP A 67 -1.25 -5.76 -0.62
CA ASP A 67 -1.95 -5.04 -1.69
C ASP A 67 -2.19 -3.56 -1.32
N LEU A 68 -2.57 -3.30 -0.07
CA LEU A 68 -2.81 -1.94 0.41
C LEU A 68 -1.50 -1.13 0.44
N MET A 69 -0.42 -1.72 0.96
CA MET A 69 0.91 -1.10 1.01
C MET A 69 1.44 -0.80 -0.38
N THR A 70 1.40 -1.78 -1.29
CA THR A 70 1.79 -1.63 -2.70
C THR A 70 1.05 -0.46 -3.34
N THR A 71 -0.28 -0.38 -3.18
CA THR A 71 -1.08 0.69 -3.76
C THR A 71 -0.71 2.07 -3.19
N TYR A 72 -0.42 2.16 -1.88
CA TYR A 72 0.06 3.39 -1.26
C TYR A 72 1.43 3.82 -1.79
N ILE A 73 2.37 2.88 -1.95
CA ILE A 73 3.71 3.16 -2.47
C ILE A 73 3.62 3.67 -3.92
N LEU A 74 2.89 2.95 -4.78
CA LEU A 74 2.69 3.33 -6.18
C LEU A 74 2.00 4.69 -6.29
N GLY A 75 0.99 4.95 -5.44
CA GLY A 75 0.31 6.24 -5.39
C GLY A 75 1.18 7.39 -4.87
N ALA A 76 2.17 7.11 -4.02
CA ALA A 76 3.14 8.11 -3.58
C ALA A 76 4.16 8.40 -4.69
N GLN A 77 4.75 7.36 -5.30
CA GLN A 77 5.71 7.49 -6.41
C GLN A 77 5.13 8.24 -7.60
N LEU A 78 3.84 8.02 -7.92
CA LEU A 78 3.18 8.72 -9.01
C LEU A 78 3.21 10.25 -8.85
N LYS A 79 3.23 10.76 -7.60
CA LYS A 79 3.30 12.21 -7.32
C LYS A 79 4.66 12.81 -7.69
N GLU A 80 5.71 12.01 -7.64
CA GLU A 80 7.08 12.46 -7.90
C GLU A 80 7.27 12.93 -9.34
N LEU A 81 6.40 12.50 -10.26
CA LEU A 81 6.38 12.97 -11.65
C LEU A 81 6.20 14.49 -11.77
N TRP A 82 5.52 15.13 -10.79
CA TRP A 82 5.30 16.58 -10.79
C TRP A 82 6.52 17.39 -10.32
N TYR A 83 7.50 16.76 -9.70
CA TYR A 83 8.72 17.41 -9.22
C TYR A 83 9.89 17.22 -10.19
N CYS A 84 9.65 16.61 -11.36
CA CYS A 84 10.67 16.43 -12.39
C CYS A 84 11.08 17.75 -13.03
N GLU A 85 12.39 17.94 -13.19
CA GLU A 85 12.98 19.13 -13.82
C GLU A 85 12.77 19.17 -15.34
N SER A 86 12.45 18.04 -15.97
CA SER A 86 12.23 17.94 -17.42
C SER A 86 11.20 16.88 -17.78
N GLU A 87 10.57 17.06 -18.94
CA GLU A 87 9.63 16.08 -19.51
C GLU A 87 10.29 14.72 -19.78
N ALA A 88 11.55 14.70 -20.22
CA ALA A 88 12.29 13.47 -20.46
C ALA A 88 12.47 12.66 -19.16
N HIS A 89 12.80 13.33 -18.06
CA HIS A 89 12.91 12.69 -16.75
C HIS A 89 11.55 12.15 -16.28
N ALA A 90 10.49 12.95 -16.43
CA ALA A 90 9.13 12.51 -16.09
C ALA A 90 8.68 11.28 -16.88
N LYS A 91 8.98 11.22 -18.19
CA LYS A 91 8.70 10.04 -19.04
C LYS A 91 9.46 8.80 -18.56
N GLY A 92 10.74 8.92 -18.23
CA GLY A 92 11.53 7.81 -17.71
C GLY A 92 10.98 7.27 -16.37
N LEU A 93 10.61 8.15 -15.43
CA LEU A 93 9.98 7.74 -14.18
C LEU A 93 8.59 7.14 -14.39
N TRP A 94 7.83 7.63 -15.36
CA TRP A 94 6.54 7.05 -15.73
C TRP A 94 6.70 5.61 -16.23
N GLU A 95 7.66 5.35 -17.12
CA GLU A 95 7.94 4.00 -17.63
C GLU A 95 8.38 3.05 -16.51
N ALA A 96 9.27 3.52 -15.62
CA ALA A 96 9.70 2.74 -14.46
C ALA A 96 8.55 2.45 -13.49
N TRP A 97 7.69 3.44 -13.22
CA TRP A 97 6.49 3.26 -12.41
C TRP A 97 5.53 2.27 -13.05
N TRP A 98 5.32 2.36 -14.37
CA TRP A 98 4.45 1.43 -15.09
C TRP A 98 4.97 -0.01 -15.03
N ALA A 99 6.28 -0.22 -15.18
CA ALA A 99 6.89 -1.53 -14.99
C ALA A 99 6.63 -2.08 -13.57
N GLN A 100 6.82 -1.25 -12.54
CA GLN A 100 6.53 -1.63 -11.15
C GLN A 100 5.06 -2.00 -10.94
N VAL A 101 4.12 -1.29 -11.58
CA VAL A 101 2.69 -1.64 -11.55
C VAL A 101 2.45 -3.03 -12.12
N GLN A 102 3.07 -3.37 -13.26
CA GLN A 102 2.91 -4.69 -13.90
C GLN A 102 3.52 -5.81 -13.06
N GLU A 103 4.64 -5.56 -12.38
CA GLU A 103 5.33 -6.54 -11.52
C GLU A 103 4.66 -6.73 -10.14
N SER A 104 3.82 -5.79 -9.73
CA SER A 104 3.19 -5.77 -8.41
C SER A 104 1.89 -6.57 -8.31
N GLY A 105 1.39 -7.09 -9.43
CA GLY A 105 0.13 -7.83 -9.57
C GLY A 105 0.28 -9.34 -9.43
#